data_AF-A0A936VJH7-F1
#
_entry.id   AF-A0A936VJH7-F1
#
_cell.length_a   1.000
_cell.length_b   1.000
_cell.length_c   1.000
_cell.angle_alpha   90.00
_cell.angle_beta   90.00
_cell.angle_gamma   90.00
#
_symmetry.space_group_name_H-M   'P 1'
#
loop_
_entity.id
_entity.type
_entity.pdbx_description
1 polymer ?
#
loop_
_entity_poly.entity_id
_entity_poly.type
_entity_poly.pdbx_seq_one_letter_code
_entity_poly.pdbx_strand_id
1 'polypeptide(L)' 'MITVGYRRERPIATQGDGTLLAEGARFSETIAHLAKSTFIPKGVYRFRSHLEANTQQADCLAKGMGRLAAERA' A
#
# COMPACT_ATOMS: atom_id res chain seq x y z
N MET A 1 -21.63 9.11 9.88
CA MET A 1 -20.20 8.85 9.59
C MET A 1 -19.85 7.56 10.33
N ILE A 2 -19.56 6.48 9.60
CA ILE A 2 -19.20 5.19 10.20
C ILE A 2 -17.67 5.11 10.16
N THR A 3 -17.03 5.11 11.33
CA THR A 3 -15.58 4.88 11.42
C THR A 3 -15.32 3.40 11.22
N VAL A 4 -14.82 3.02 10.04
CA VAL A 4 -14.42 1.63 9.75
C VAL A 4 -12.95 1.47 10.09
N GLY A 5 -12.68 0.94 11.28
CA GLY A 5 -11.34 0.60 11.76
C GLY A 5 -10.70 1.65 12.68
N TYR A 6 -9.85 1.18 13.58
CA TYR A 6 -9.09 2.01 14.52
C TYR A 6 -7.59 1.71 14.35
N ARG A 7 -6.77 2.76 14.24
CA ARG A 7 -5.32 2.63 14.30
C ARG A 7 -4.90 2.48 15.75
N ARG A 8 -4.29 1.34 16.10
CA ARG A 8 -3.68 1.16 17.42
C ARG A 8 -2.30 1.84 17.40
N GLU A 9 -2.21 3.05 17.91
CA GLU A 9 -0.93 3.72 18.11
C GLU A 9 -0.14 2.99 19.20
N ARG A 10 1.11 2.64 18.90
CA ARG A 10 2.01 2.01 19.87
C ARG A 10 3.13 2.99 20.22
N PRO A 11 3.56 3.05 21.49
CA PRO A 11 4.74 3.81 21.87
C PRO A 11 5.97 3.30 21.13
N ILE A 12 6.91 4.19 20.82
CA ILE A 12 8.16 3.84 20.18
C ILE A 12 8.94 2.89 21.10
N ALA A 13 9.25 1.69 20.62
CA ALA A 13 10.03 0.73 21.38
C ALA A 13 11.47 1.23 21.51
N THR A 14 12.02 1.21 22.73
CA THR A 14 13.40 1.65 23.03
C THR A 14 14.42 0.53 22.84
N GLN A 15 13.97 -0.72 22.77
CA GLN A 15 14.78 -1.91 22.55
C GLN A 15 14.11 -2.80 21.49
N GLY A 16 14.90 -3.66 20.83
CA GLY A 16 14.37 -4.59 19.85
C GLY A 16 13.48 -5.65 20.50
N ASP A 17 12.29 -5.87 19.93
CA ASP A 17 11.33 -6.90 20.37
C ASP A 17 10.97 -7.78 19.18
N GLY A 18 11.19 -9.09 19.31
CA GLY A 18 10.91 -10.08 18.26
C GLY A 18 9.42 -10.20 17.94
N THR A 19 8.52 -9.93 18.89
CA THR A 19 7.07 -9.94 18.66
C THR A 19 6.67 -8.77 17.76
N LEU A 20 7.20 -7.57 18.04
CA LEU A 20 6.98 -6.38 17.21
C LEU A 20 7.57 -6.54 15.81
N LEU A 21 8.74 -7.19 15.69
CA LEU A 21 9.34 -7.49 14.39
C LEU A 21 8.43 -8.42 13.58
N ALA A 22 7.92 -9.49 14.18
CA ALA A 22 7.02 -10.43 13.52
C ALA A 22 5.70 -9.78 13.08
N GLU A 23 5.11 -8.93 13.93
CA GLU A 23 3.92 -8.16 13.58
C GLU A 23 4.18 -7.20 12.40
N GLY A 24 5.30 -6.48 12.43
CA GLY A 24 5.71 -5.57 11.35
C GLY A 24 5.95 -6.29 10.02
N ALA A 25 6.54 -7.48 10.08
CA ALA A 25 6.77 -8.33 8.91
C ALA A 25 5.44 -8.78 8.26
N ARG A 26 4.50 -9.30 9.06
CA ARG A 26 3.16 -9.72 8.58
C ARG A 26 2.37 -8.56 7.99
N PHE A 27 2.43 -7.38 8.63
CA PHE A 27 1.81 -6.18 8.09
C PHE A 27 2.42 -5.82 6.72
N SER A 28 3.74 -5.82 6.62
CA SER A 28 4.46 -5.49 5.38
C SER A 28 4.16 -6.47 4.23
N GLU A 29 4.07 -7.76 4.55
CA GLU A 29 3.68 -8.84 3.64
C GLU A 29 2.23 -8.67 3.15
N THR A 30 1.29 -8.39 4.06
CA THR A 30 -0.12 -8.12 3.70
C THR A 30 -0.22 -6.94 2.72
N ILE A 31 0.50 -5.85 3.01
CA ILE A 31 0.57 -4.70 2.10
C ILE A 31 1.26 -5.06 0.78
N ALA A 32 2.17 -6.05 0.77
CA ALA A 32 2.84 -6.54 -0.45
C ALA A 32 1.88 -7.30 -1.36
N HIS A 33 0.97 -8.08 -0.79
CA HIS A 33 -0.07 -8.75 -1.56
C HIS A 33 -1.10 -7.77 -2.13
N LEU A 34 -1.48 -6.72 -1.38
CA LEU A 34 -2.37 -5.65 -1.87
C LEU A 34 -1.81 -4.89 -3.07
N ALA A 35 -0.49 -4.69 -3.14
CA ALA A 35 0.14 -3.95 -4.24
C ALA A 35 -0.08 -4.61 -5.61
N LYS A 36 -0.23 -5.95 -5.67
CA LYS A 36 -0.50 -6.65 -6.92
C LYS A 36 -1.88 -6.34 -7.48
N SER A 37 -2.88 -6.12 -6.61
CA SER A 37 -4.24 -5.83 -7.03
C SER A 37 -4.52 -4.35 -7.27
N THR A 38 -3.73 -3.45 -6.68
CA THR A 38 -3.94 -2.00 -6.85
C THR A 38 -3.18 -1.43 -8.05
N PHE A 39 -2.17 -2.15 -8.56
CA PHE A 39 -1.25 -1.71 -9.62
C PHE A 39 -0.43 -0.45 -9.29
N ILE A 40 -0.61 0.12 -8.11
CA ILE A 40 0.18 1.25 -7.60
C ILE A 40 1.51 0.68 -7.08
N PRO A 41 2.66 1.19 -7.56
CA PRO A 41 3.94 0.75 -7.05
C PRO A 41 4.06 1.03 -5.54
N LYS A 42 4.94 0.30 -4.85
CA LYS A 42 5.31 0.67 -3.49
C LYS A 42 6.37 1.76 -3.52
N GLY A 43 6.19 2.80 -2.71
CA GLY A 43 7.18 3.86 -2.59
C GLY A 43 6.68 5.05 -1.77
N VAL A 44 7.59 5.97 -1.49
CA VAL A 44 7.25 7.28 -0.95
C VAL A 44 6.89 8.19 -2.12
N TYR A 45 5.64 8.65 -2.14
CA TYR A 45 5.16 9.57 -3.16
C TYR A 45 5.13 11.00 -2.62
N ARG A 46 5.65 11.94 -3.41
CA ARG A 46 5.59 13.37 -3.13
C ARG A 46 4.86 14.06 -4.26
N PHE A 47 3.54 14.16 -4.15
CA PHE A 47 2.70 14.91 -5.09
C PHE A 47 2.51 16.33 -4.60
N ARG A 48 2.48 17.29 -5.52
CA ARG A 48 2.26 18.71 -5.22
C ARG A 48 0.78 19.02 -5.00
N SER A 49 -0.11 18.15 -5.48
CA SER A 49 -1.56 18.30 -5.35
C SER A 49 -2.28 16.96 -5.32
N HIS A 50 -3.53 16.95 -4.84
CA HIS A 50 -4.40 15.78 -4.90
C HIS A 50 -4.73 15.37 -6.34
N LEU A 51 -4.82 16.33 -7.27
CA LEU A 51 -5.07 16.03 -8.67
C LEU A 51 -3.93 15.20 -9.25
N GLU A 52 -2.69 15.57 -8.98
CA GLU A 52 -1.50 14.84 -9.43
C GLU A 52 -1.46 13.40 -8.87
N ALA A 53 -1.82 13.24 -7.59
CA ALA A 53 -1.94 11.92 -6.97
C ALA A 53 -3.03 11.06 -7.67
N ASN A 54 -4.19 11.65 -7.95
CA ASN A 54 -5.30 10.96 -8.61
C ASN A 54 -4.93 10.55 -10.05
N THR A 55 -4.25 11.43 -10.80
CA THR A 55 -3.77 11.12 -12.15
C THR A 55 -2.79 9.95 -12.12
N GLN A 56 -1.83 9.96 -11.20
CA GLN A 56 -0.87 8.87 -11.06
C GLN A 56 -1.56 7.54 -10.71
N GLN A 57 -2.57 7.57 -9.85
CA GLN A 57 -3.37 6.40 -9.50
C GLN A 57 -4.11 5.85 -10.74
N ALA A 58 -4.77 6.70 -11.52
CA ALA A 58 -5.48 6.31 -12.74
C ALA A 58 -4.53 5.68 -13.78
N ASP A 59 -3.36 6.27 -13.99
CA ASP A 59 -2.33 5.77 -14.91
C ASP A 59 -1.83 4.37 -14.50
N CYS A 60 -1.61 4.16 -13.20
CA CYS A 60 -1.18 2.88 -12.68
C CYS A 60 -2.23 1.80 -12.90
N LEU A 61 -3.50 2.12 -12.64
CA LEU A 61 -4.62 1.22 -12.87
C LEU A 61 -4.74 0.84 -14.35
N ALA A 62 -4.71 1.82 -15.25
CA ALA A 62 -4.83 1.57 -16.70
C ALA A 62 -3.70 0.67 -17.22
N LYS A 63 -2.45 0.97 -16.86
CA LYS A 63 -1.28 0.15 -17.24
C LYS A 63 -1.36 -1.26 -16.67
N GLY A 64 -1.76 -1.38 -15.42
CA GLY A 64 -1.93 -2.65 -14.73
C GLY A 64 -2.98 -3.55 -15.39
N MET A 65 -4.15 -2.99 -15.70
CA MET A 65 -5.21 -3.70 -16.41
C MET A 65 -4.80 -4.11 -17.82
N GLY A 66 -4.06 -3.26 -18.53
CA GLY A 66 -3.50 -3.60 -19.84
C GLY A 66 -2.56 -4.79 -19.79
N ARG A 67 -1.65 -4.84 -18.79
CA ARG A 67 -0.76 -5.99 -18.58
C ARG A 67 -1.55 -7.27 -18.24
N LEU A 68 -2.51 -7.17 -17.33
CA LEU A 68 -3.34 -8.31 -16.93
C LEU A 68 -4.15 -8.87 -18.10
N ALA A 69 -4.65 -8.02 -18.99
CA ALA A 69 -5.34 -8.44 -20.20
C ALA A 69 -4.39 -9.17 -21.16
N ALA A 70 -3.17 -8.65 -21.35
CA ALA A 70 -2.15 -9.28 -22.19
C ALA A 70 -1.68 -10.65 -21.66
N GLU A 71 -1.58 -10.82 -20.35
CA GLU A 71 -1.22 -12.11 -19.73
C GLU A 71 -2.33 -13.18 -19.86
N ARG A 72 -3.57 -12.77 -20.12
CA ARG A 72 -4.75 -13.65 -20.24
C ARG A 72 -5.13 -13.98 -21.68
N ALA A 73 -4.53 -13.32 -22.66
CA ALA A 73 -4.78 -13.52 -24.08
C ALA A 73 -3.97 -14.71 -24.61
#